data_AF-A0A9E1XHN4-F1
#
_entry.id   AF-A0A9E1XHN4-F1
#
_cell.length_a   1.000
_cell.length_b   1.000
_cell.length_c   1.000
_cell.angle_alpha   90.00
_cell.angle_beta   90.00
_cell.angle_gamma   90.00
#
_symmetry.space_group_name_H-M   'P 1'
#
loop_
_entity.id
_entity.type
_entity.pdbx_description
1 polymer ?
#
loop_
_entity_poly.entity_id
_entity_poly.type
_entity_poly.pdbx_seq_one_letter_code
_entity_poly.pdbx_strand_id
1 'polypeptide(L)' 'MAESHSFEDSLQQLNEAVRRLESGDLALEEALQAFEEGIRHSRDCHRLLQRAEERIEMILKNEHGEYEVVPMKDTE' A
#
# COMPACT_ATOMS: atom_id res chain seq x y z
N MET A 1 2.15 17.99 11.22
CA MET A 1 1.35 16.83 11.67
C MET A 1 1.63 15.73 10.66
N ALA A 2 2.00 14.53 11.11
CA ALA A 2 2.61 13.52 10.24
C ALA A 2 1.63 13.03 9.17
N GLU A 3 1.78 13.52 7.93
CA GLU A 3 1.16 12.92 6.74
C GLU A 3 1.92 11.66 6.35
N SER A 4 1.92 10.66 7.22
CA SER A 4 2.21 9.29 6.80
C SER A 4 0.93 8.78 6.15
N HIS A 5 0.91 8.67 4.82
CA HIS A 5 -0.21 8.14 4.05
C HIS A 5 -0.68 6.82 4.68
N SER A 6 -1.85 6.84 5.33
CA SER A 6 -2.40 5.64 5.96
C SER A 6 -2.84 4.65 4.88
N PHE A 7 -3.08 3.40 5.28
CA PHE A 7 -3.61 2.40 4.36
C PHE A 7 -4.99 2.83 3.88
N GLU A 8 -5.80 3.35 4.79
CA GLU A 8 -7.15 3.85 4.55
C GLU A 8 -7.14 5.01 3.56
N ASP A 9 -6.22 5.96 3.71
CA ASP A 9 -6.09 7.08 2.77
C ASP A 9 -5.68 6.60 1.38
N SER A 10 -4.67 5.72 1.30
CA SER A 10 -4.18 5.18 0.02
C SER A 10 -5.29 4.38 -0.68
N LEU A 11 -6.06 3.60 0.07
CA LEU A 11 -7.19 2.84 -0.44
C LEU A 11 -8.33 3.76 -0.91
N GLN A 12 -8.60 4.85 -0.20
CA GLN A 12 -9.60 5.84 -0.61
C GLN A 12 -9.21 6.48 -1.94
N GLN A 13 -7.96 6.95 -2.07
CA GLN A 13 -7.46 7.59 -3.30
C GLN A 13 -7.46 6.60 -4.48
N LEU A 14 -7.09 5.34 -4.25
CA LEU A 14 -7.19 4.29 -5.27
C LEU A 14 -8.63 4.11 -5.77
N ASN A 15 -9.59 4.03 -4.87
CA ASN A 15 -11.00 3.87 -5.23
C ASN A 15 -11.53 5.08 -6.01
N GLU A 16 -11.09 6.29 -5.66
CA GLU A 16 -11.45 7.50 -6.39
C GLU A 16 -10.90 7.50 -7.82
N ALA A 17 -9.64 7.10 -8.00
CA ALA A 17 -9.03 6.93 -9.32
C ALA A 17 -9.79 5.90 -10.16
N VAL A 18 -10.16 4.75 -9.59
CA VAL A 18 -10.97 3.72 -10.27
C VAL A 18 -12.33 4.26 -10.67
N ARG A 19 -13.05 4.93 -9.77
CA ARG A 19 -14.36 5.53 -10.08
C ARG A 19 -14.29 6.55 -11.22
N ARG A 20 -13.24 7.36 -11.25
CA ARG A 20 -13.00 8.32 -12.34
C ARG A 20 -12.79 7.59 -13.66
N LEU A 21 -11.98 6.53 -13.69
CA LEU A 21 -11.77 5.70 -14.87
C LEU A 21 -13.04 4.99 -15.35
N GLU A 22 -13.86 4.48 -14.42
CA GLU A 22 -15.12 3.79 -14.71
C GLU A 22 -16.22 4.73 -15.23
N SER A 23 -16.13 6.04 -14.94
CA SER A 23 -17.11 7.02 -15.43
C SER A 23 -17.14 7.14 -16.96
N GLY A 24 -16.02 6.86 -17.63
CA GLY A 24 -15.91 6.90 -19.09
C GLY A 24 -15.91 8.31 -19.71
N ASP A 25 -16.05 9.37 -18.91
CA ASP A 25 -16.15 10.76 -19.37
C ASP A 25 -14.81 11.52 -19.36
N LEU A 26 -13.69 10.84 -19.10
CA LEU A 26 -12.36 11.45 -19.02
C LEU A 26 -11.74 11.64 -20.40
N ALA A 27 -11.05 12.77 -20.59
CA ALA A 27 -10.13 12.91 -21.72
C ALA A 27 -8.97 11.91 -21.60
N LEU A 28 -8.33 11.58 -22.72
CA LEU A 28 -7.23 10.59 -22.76
C LEU A 28 -6.10 10.92 -21.77
N GLU A 29 -5.69 12.19 -21.70
CA GLU A 29 -4.65 12.65 -20.78
C GLU A 29 -5.05 12.48 -19.31
N GLU A 30 -6.31 12.79 -18.97
CA GLU A 30 -6.84 12.64 -17.62
C GLU A 30 -7.01 11.17 -17.23
N ALA A 31 -7.39 10.32 -18.18
CA ALA A 31 -7.47 8.88 -17.98
C ALA A 31 -6.08 8.26 -17.72
N LEU A 32 -5.04 8.71 -18.45
CA LEU A 32 -3.67 8.31 -18.21
C LEU A 32 -3.20 8.75 -16.81
N GLN A 33 -3.48 9.98 -16.42
CA GLN A 33 -3.13 10.48 -15.10
C GLN A 33 -3.83 9.70 -13.97
N ALA A 34 -5.14 9.47 -14.09
CA ALA A 34 -5.90 8.69 -13.11
C ALA A 34 -5.39 7.24 -13.01
N PHE A 35 -4.96 6.66 -14.13
CA PHE A 35 -4.35 5.33 -14.14
C PHE A 35 -3.01 5.31 -13.40
N GLU A 36 -2.12 6.27 -13.66
CA GLU A 36 -0.83 6.38 -12.96
C GLU A 36 -1.00 6.59 -11.45
N GLU A 37 -1.95 7.45 -11.05
CA GLU A 37 -2.32 7.68 -9.66
C GLU A 37 -2.83 6.37 -9.01
N GLY A 38 -3.74 5.65 -9.68
CA GLY A 38 -4.24 4.36 -9.22
C GLY A 38 -3.13 3.32 -9.03
N ILE A 39 -2.19 3.22 -9.97
CA ILE A 39 -1.05 2.30 -9.84
C ILE A 39 -0.17 2.67 -8.63
N ARG A 40 0.06 3.96 -8.39
CA ARG A 40 0.83 4.44 -7.23
C ARG A 40 0.16 4.05 -5.92
N HIS A 41 -1.12 4.35 -5.77
CA HIS A 41 -1.88 4.03 -4.55
C HIS A 41 -1.99 2.52 -4.31
N SER A 42 -2.16 1.73 -5.37
CA SER A 42 -2.16 0.25 -5.27
C SER A 42 -0.83 -0.28 -4.72
N ARG A 43 0.30 0.24 -5.21
CA ARG A 43 1.63 -0.13 -4.68
C ARG A 43 1.82 0.28 -3.22
N ASP A 44 1.30 1.44 -2.85
CA ASP A 44 1.39 1.93 -1.46
C ASP A 44 0.57 1.05 -0.51
N CYS A 45 -0.65 0.69 -0.89
CA CYS A 45 -1.48 -0.28 -0.17
C CYS A 45 -0.75 -1.62 0.00
N HIS A 46 -0.16 -2.16 -1.07
CA HIS A 46 0.57 -3.42 -1.02
C HIS A 46 1.76 -3.36 -0.05
N ARG A 47 2.57 -2.29 -0.12
CA ARG A 47 3.72 -2.10 0.78
C ARG A 47 3.31 -2.00 2.25
N LEU A 48 2.19 -1.34 2.55
CA LEU A 48 1.68 -1.25 3.91
C LEU A 48 1.20 -2.60 4.44
N LEU A 49 0.53 -3.39 3.60
CA LEU A 49 0.11 -4.75 3.94
C LEU A 49 1.30 -5.68 4.18
N GLN A 50 2.33 -5.62 3.33
CA GLN A 50 3.56 -6.41 3.52
C GLN A 50 4.23 -6.10 4.88
N ARG A 51 4.36 -4.81 5.23
CA ARG A 51 4.91 -4.42 6.54
C ARG A 51 4.08 -4.92 7.72
N ALA A 52 2.76 -4.97 7.57
CA ALA A 52 1.88 -5.51 8.60
C ALA A 52 2.05 -7.04 8.75
N GLU A 53 2.16 -7.76 7.64
CA GLU A 53 2.43 -9.19 7.59
C GLU A 53 3.76 -9.54 8.24
N GLU A 54 4.85 -8.87 7.86
CA GLU A 54 6.19 -9.04 8.46
C GLU A 54 6.15 -8.85 9.98
N ARG A 55 5.38 -7.85 10.46
CA ARG A 55 5.23 -7.57 11.89
C ARG A 55 4.47 -8.67 12.62
N ILE A 56 3.44 -9.24 12.00
CA ILE A 56 2.71 -10.38 12.55
C ILE A 56 3.61 -11.61 12.60
N GLU A 57 4.35 -11.91 11.53
CA GLU A 57 5.30 -13.02 11.49
C GLU A 57 6.37 -12.90 12.58
N MET A 58 6.90 -11.70 12.81
CA MET A 58 7.85 -11.46 13.90
C MET A 58 7.23 -11.78 15.26
N ILE A 59 5.96 -11.44 15.50
CA ILE A 59 5.27 -11.73 16.77
C ILE A 59 5.02 -13.23 16.95
N LEU A 60 4.52 -13.90 15.91
CA LEU A 60 4.19 -15.33 15.94
C LEU A 60 5.42 -16.23 16.09
N LYS A 61 6.56 -15.87 15.50
CA LYS A 61 7.83 -16.58 15.74
C LYS A 61 8.21 -16.58 17.22
N ASN A 62 7.75 -15.61 17.99
CA ASN A 62 7.99 -15.51 19.43
C ASN A 62 6.99 -16.32 20.28
N GLU A 63 5.99 -16.99 19.69
CA GLU A 63 5.06 -17.87 20.44
C GLU A 63 5.68 -19.24 20.78
N HIS A 64 6.89 -19.52 20.29
CA HIS A 64 7.81 -20.50 20.90
C HIS A 64 8.61 -19.93 22.10
N GLY A 65 8.43 -18.65 22.44
CA GLY A 65 8.87 -18.04 23.70
C GLY A 65 10.14 -17.19 23.66
N GLU A 66 10.85 -17.07 22.53
CA GLU A 66 12.09 -16.28 22.44
C GLU A 66 12.14 -15.36 21.21
N TYR A 67 12.62 -14.14 21.42
CA TYR A 67 12.78 -13.10 20.40
C TYR A 67 14.17 -13.21 19.76
N GLU A 68 14.25 -13.62 18.50
CA GLU A 68 15.44 -13.36 17.68
C GLU A 68 15.21 -12.13 16.81
N VAL A 69 16.10 -11.14 16.94
CA VAL A 69 16.15 -9.98 16.05
C VAL A 69 16.70 -10.48 14.71
N VAL A 70 15.83 -10.92 13.82
CA VAL A 70 16.26 -11.29 12.46
C VAL A 70 16.49 -9.99 11.70
N PRO A 71 17.73 -9.70 11.23
CA PRO A 71 17.97 -8.49 10.47
C PRO A 71 17.14 -8.53 9.19
N MET A 72 16.31 -7.51 9.02
CA MET A 72 15.54 -7.25 7.80
C MET A 72 16.56 -7.19 6.65
N LYS A 73 16.58 -8.22 5.79
CA LYS A 73 17.45 -8.19 4.62
C LYS A 73 16.86 -7.18 3.65
N ASP A 74 17.43 -5.99 3.63
CA ASP A 74 17.39 -5.09 2.47
C ASP A 74 17.69 -5.93 1.23
N THR A 75 16.66 -6.19 0.43
CA THR A 75 16.82 -6.76 -0.90
C THR A 75 16.90 -5.57 -1.85
N GLU A 76 18.07 -5.45 -2.48
CA GLU A 76 18.40 -4.48 -3.53
C GLU A 76 17.39 -4.46 -4.68
#